data_AF-A0ABF7QHH0-F1
#
_entry.id   AF-A0ABF7QHH0-F1
#
_cell.length_a   1.000
_cell.length_b   1.000
_cell.length_c   1.000
_cell.angle_alpha   90.00
_cell.angle_beta   90.00
_cell.angle_gamma   90.00
#
_symmetry.space_group_name_H-M   'P 1'
#
loop_
_entity.id
_entity.type
_entity.pdbx_description
1 polymer ?
#
loop_
_entity_poly.entity_id
_entity_poly.type
_entity_poly.pdbx_seq_one_letter_code
_entity_poly.pdbx_strand_id
1 'polypeptide(L)' 'MAHIDSMSAEWLPVSITPPEGDLEICVMDYDGIVVALGYPCHKSGAAWVDASSKKHIDIQPTHWRKWIERPRNRLQQDKA' A
#
# COMPACT_ATOMS: atom_id res chain seq x y z
N MET A 1 21.32 9.99 2.09
CA MET A 1 20.29 9.41 1.19
C MET A 1 19.80 8.12 1.82
N ALA A 2 18.50 8.01 2.14
CA ALA A 2 17.96 6.81 2.78
C ALA A 2 17.95 5.64 1.78
N HIS A 3 18.55 4.51 2.18
CA HIS A 3 18.71 3.31 1.39
C HIS A 3 17.39 2.52 1.40
N ILE A 4 16.55 2.77 0.38
CA ILE A 4 15.19 2.19 0.22
C ILE A 4 15.23 0.72 -0.26
N ASP A 5 16.39 0.09 -0.33
CA ASP A 5 16.53 -1.23 -0.98
C ASP A 5 16.15 -2.43 -0.08
N SER A 6 15.98 -2.24 1.24
CA SER A 6 15.70 -3.35 2.19
C SER A 6 14.27 -3.37 2.78
N MET A 7 13.39 -2.42 2.43
CA MET A 7 12.09 -2.20 3.11
C MET A 7 10.90 -2.88 2.44
N SER A 8 11.09 -4.05 1.82
CA SER A 8 10.03 -4.70 1.05
C SER A 8 8.93 -5.36 1.91
N ALA A 9 8.96 -5.28 3.25
CA ALA A 9 7.96 -5.94 4.09
C ALA A 9 7.47 -5.15 5.32
N GLU A 10 8.10 -4.02 5.67
CA GLU A 10 7.75 -3.27 6.88
C GLU A 10 6.70 -2.19 6.60
N TRP A 11 5.72 -2.09 7.49
CA TRP A 11 4.75 -0.99 7.48
C TRP A 11 5.43 0.29 7.97
N LEU A 12 5.41 1.31 7.14
CA LEU A 12 6.02 2.60 7.36
C LEU A 12 4.96 3.65 7.72
N PRO A 13 5.29 4.66 8.52
CA PRO A 13 4.34 5.69 8.91
C PRO A 13 3.93 6.56 7.71
N VAL A 14 2.65 6.97 7.64
CA VAL A 14 2.13 7.83 6.55
C VAL A 14 2.92 9.13 6.37
N SER A 15 3.57 9.63 7.42
CA SER A 15 4.41 10.83 7.36
C SER A 15 5.56 10.74 6.36
N ILE A 16 6.04 9.53 6.04
CA ILE A 16 7.12 9.29 5.05
C ILE A 16 6.61 8.70 3.74
N THR A 17 5.30 8.82 3.46
CA THR A 17 4.69 8.30 2.23
C THR A 17 5.37 8.91 0.99
N PRO A 18 5.81 8.09 0.02
CA PRO A 18 6.35 8.59 -1.23
C PRO A 18 5.23 9.28 -2.04
N PRO A 19 5.54 10.34 -2.80
CA PRO A 19 4.56 11.06 -3.60
C PRO A 19 4.07 10.26 -4.83
N GLU A 20 4.74 9.16 -5.17
CA GLU A 20 4.49 8.40 -6.39
C GLU A 20 4.61 6.88 -6.13
N GLY A 21 3.77 6.10 -6.83
CA GLY A 21 3.76 4.64 -6.78
C GLY A 21 2.52 4.05 -6.09
N ASP A 22 2.21 2.81 -6.46
CA ASP A 22 1.15 2.02 -5.84
C ASP A 22 1.58 1.53 -4.47
N LEU A 23 0.80 1.88 -3.45
CA LEU A 23 1.06 1.56 -2.05
C LEU A 23 -0.12 0.80 -1.46
N GLU A 24 0.18 -0.13 -0.58
CA GLU A 24 -0.83 -0.69 0.30
C GLU A 24 -0.91 0.20 1.54
N ILE A 25 -2.12 0.65 1.86
CA ILE A 25 -2.35 1.61 2.94
C ILE A 25 -3.15 0.95 4.06
N CYS A 26 -2.77 1.22 5.31
CA CYS A 26 -3.54 0.84 6.49
C CYS A 26 -4.31 2.05 7.01
N VAL A 27 -5.62 1.89 7.18
CA VAL A 27 -6.52 2.90 7.74
C VAL A 27 -7.03 2.45 9.10
N MET A 28 -7.33 3.39 9.97
CA MET A 28 -8.05 3.09 11.22
C MET A 28 -9.54 3.14 10.95
N ASP A 29 -10.25 2.05 11.24
CA ASP A 29 -11.71 2.01 11.19
C ASP A 29 -12.31 2.75 12.40
N TYR A 30 -13.63 2.95 12.39
CA TYR A 30 -14.38 3.63 13.47
C TYR A 30 -14.26 2.92 14.82
N ASP A 31 -13.98 1.61 14.81
CA ASP A 31 -13.72 0.81 16.02
C ASP A 31 -12.28 0.97 16.56
N GLY A 32 -11.43 1.78 15.90
CA GLY A 32 -10.02 1.93 16.25
C GLY A 32 -9.13 0.80 15.71
N ILE A 33 -9.69 -0.11 14.92
CA ILE A 33 -8.97 -1.23 14.32
C ILE A 33 -8.22 -0.77 13.08
N VAL A 34 -6.93 -1.07 13.03
CA VAL A 34 -6.09 -0.77 11.85
C VAL A 34 -6.28 -1.88 10.81
N VAL A 35 -6.89 -1.53 9.68
CA VAL A 35 -7.15 -2.44 8.55
C VAL A 35 -6.36 -2.02 7.32
N ALA A 36 -5.71 -2.99 6.67
CA ALA A 36 -5.05 -2.78 5.38
C ALA A 36 -6.08 -2.74 4.25
N LEU A 37 -5.97 -1.76 3.37
CA LEU A 37 -6.76 -1.69 2.15
C LEU A 37 -6.30 -2.79 1.18
N GLY A 38 -7.24 -3.62 0.75
CA GLY A 38 -6.98 -4.72 -0.19
C GLY A 38 -6.77 -4.28 -1.64
N TYR A 39 -6.48 -2.99 -1.87
CA TYR A 39 -6.32 -2.39 -3.19
C TYR A 39 -5.17 -1.37 -3.19
N PRO A 40 -4.46 -1.22 -4.33
CA PRO A 40 -3.37 -0.27 -4.45
C PRO A 40 -3.91 1.16 -4.38
N CYS A 41 -3.29 1.99 -3.55
CA CYS A 41 -3.59 3.41 -3.43
C CYS A 41 -2.32 4.22 -3.67
N HIS A 42 -2.46 5.40 -4.28
CA HIS A 42 -1.35 6.35 -4.36
C HIS A 42 -1.80 7.71 -3.81
N LYS A 43 -0.83 8.48 -3.34
CA LYS A 43 -1.05 9.82 -2.82
C LYS A 43 -1.06 10.80 -3.98
N SER A 44 -2.14 11.54 -4.17
CA SER A 44 -2.26 12.59 -5.19
C SER A 44 -2.43 13.94 -4.48
N GLY A 45 -1.31 14.62 -4.25
CA GLY A 45 -1.26 15.85 -3.47
C GLY A 45 -1.66 15.61 -2.00
N ALA A 46 -2.80 16.17 -1.60
CA ALA A 46 -3.37 16.01 -0.25
C ALA A 46 -4.40 14.87 -0.15
N ALA A 47 -4.87 14.35 -1.28
CA ALA A 47 -5.89 13.30 -1.33
C ALA A 47 -5.26 11.93 -1.62
N TRP A 48 -5.97 10.88 -1.21
CA TRP A 48 -5.67 9.51 -1.62
C TRP A 48 -6.52 9.13 -2.82
N VAL A 49 -5.93 8.37 -3.72
CA VAL A 49 -6.61 7.90 -4.93
C VAL A 49 -6.44 6.41 -5.02
N ASP A 50 -7.56 5.70 -5.15
CA ASP A 50 -7.54 4.28 -5.48
C ASP A 50 -6.94 4.12 -6.87
N ALA A 51 -5.82 3.42 -6.99
CA ALA A 51 -5.16 3.21 -8.28
C ALA A 51 -5.99 2.28 -9.18
N SER A 52 -6.83 1.42 -8.59
CA SER A 52 -7.68 0.49 -9.34
C SER A 52 -8.85 1.20 -10.03
N SER A 53 -9.62 1.99 -9.27
CA SER A 53 -10.82 2.69 -9.76
C SER A 53 -10.58 4.13 -10.16
N LYS A 54 -9.39 4.69 -9.88
CA LYS A 54 -9.02 6.10 -10.07
C LYS A 54 -9.94 7.09 -9.34
N LYS A 55 -10.51 6.66 -8.22
CA LYS A 55 -11.42 7.47 -7.41
C LYS A 55 -10.68 8.11 -6.24
N HIS A 56 -10.99 9.37 -5.97
CA HIS A 56 -10.54 10.02 -4.73
C HIS A 56 -11.23 9.36 -3.55
N ILE A 57 -10.43 9.04 -2.53
CA ILE A 57 -10.85 8.36 -1.31
C ILE A 57 -10.46 9.23 -0.13
N ASP A 58 -11.45 9.54 0.71
CA ASP A 58 -11.26 10.27 1.95
C ASP A 58 -10.97 9.25 3.06
N ILE A 59 -9.69 9.00 3.28
CA ILE A 59 -9.20 8.07 4.29
C ILE A 59 -8.13 8.75 5.12
N GLN A 60 -7.97 8.30 6.36
CA GLN A 60 -6.84 8.67 7.21
C GLN A 60 -5.90 7.46 7.35
N PRO A 61 -4.88 7.37 6.50
CA PRO A 61 -3.85 6.36 6.66
C PRO A 61 -3.14 6.50 7.99
N THR A 62 -2.83 5.39 8.62
CA THR A 62 -1.88 5.33 9.72
C THR A 62 -0.51 4.91 9.21
N HIS A 63 -0.48 3.85 8.41
CA HIS A 63 0.72 3.24 7.88
C HIS A 63 0.57 2.91 6.39
N TRP A 64 1.69 2.75 5.71
CA TRP A 64 1.76 2.34 4.31
C TRP A 64 2.90 1.34 4.11
N ARG A 65 2.82 0.57 3.05
CA ARG A 65 3.97 -0.18 2.53
C ARG A 65 3.90 -0.21 1.02
N LYS A 66 5.00 -0.59 0.38
CA LYS A 66 5.02 -0.77 -1.07
C LYS A 66 3.99 -1.83 -1.45
N TRP A 67 3.15 -1.54 -2.43
CA TRP A 67 2.26 -2.56 -2.97
C TRP A 67 3.11 -3.65 -3.62
N ILE A 68 3.13 -4.82 -3.01
CA ILE A 68 3.76 -5.99 -3.61
C ILE A 68 2.66 -6.71 -4.35
N GLU A 69 2.69 -6.63 -5.68
CA GLU A 69 1.92 -7.52 -6.53
C GLU A 69 2.31 -8.95 -6.16
N ARG A 70 1.53 -9.58 -5.27
CA ARG A 70 1.77 -10.97 -4.93
C ARG A 70 1.62 -11.74 -6.23
N PRO A 71 2.66 -12.47 -6.70
CA PRO A 71 2.47 -13.36 -7.83
C PRO A 71 1.41 -14.37 -7.40
N ARG A 72 0.18 -14.23 -7.93
CA ARG A 72 -0.88 -15.22 -7.76
C ARG A 72 -0.32 -16.54 -8.30
N ASN A 73 0.11 -17.42 -7.40
CA ASN A 73 0.60 -18.77 -7.65
C ASN A 73 1.67 -18.92 -8.76
N ARG A 74 2.94 -18.94 -8.37
CA ARG A 74 3.97 -19.73 -9.08
C ARG A 74 3.98 -21.20 -8.61
N LEU A 75 2.81 -21.77 -8.31
CA LEU A 75 2.64 -23.20 -8.01
C LEU A 75 2.30 -24.00 -9.29
N GLN A 76 3.07 -23.79 -10.36
CA GLN A 76 3.04 -24.65 -11.55
C GLN A 76 4.41 -24.69 -12.26
N GLN A 77 5.49 -24.91 -11.50
CA GLN A 77 6.77 -25.43 -12.00
C GLN A 77 7.33 -26.26 -10.83
N ASP A 78 7.07 -27.55 -10.72
CA ASP A 78 7.87 -28.61 -11.34
C ASP A 78 7.16 -29.96 -11.08
N LYS A 79 6.65 -30.60 -12.14
CA LYS A 79 6.33 -32.04 -12.15
C LYS A 79 6.40 -32.49 -13.61
N ALA A 80 7.62 -32.60 -14.11
CA ALA A 80 7.93 -33.37 -15.30
C ALA A 80 8.35 -34.78 -14.88
#